data_AF-A0A979FGQ6-F1
#
_entry.id   AF-A0A979FGQ6-F1
#
_cell.length_a   1.000
_cell.length_b   1.000
_cell.length_c   1.000
_cell.angle_alpha   90.00
_cell.angle_beta   90.00
_cell.angle_gamma   90.00
#
_symmetry.space_group_name_H-M   'P 1'
#
loop_
_entity.id
_entity.type
_entity.pdbx_description
1 polymer ?
#
loop_
_entity_poly.entity_id
_entity_poly.type
_entity_poly.pdbx_seq_one_letter_code
_entity_poly.pdbx_strand_id
1 'polypeptide(L)'
;MCTSRHTLTEHNPPLLYDLSVDPGERWNIANDTSRQPLLMNLTAWRTQHMADMTWMTSATQDHEERSQPCCTDRLCNPYPACCDCPDK
;
A
#
# COMPACT_ATOMS: atom_id res chain seq x y z
N MET A 1 0.45 0.90 -6.41
CA MET A 1 1.82 1.43 -6.32
C MET A 1 1.79 2.92 -6.59
N CYS A 2 2.29 3.75 -5.68
CA CYS A 2 2.47 5.18 -5.97
C CYS A 2 3.43 5.31 -7.16
N THR A 3 3.03 6.08 -8.18
CA THR A 3 3.89 6.29 -9.34
C THR A 3 5.13 7.07 -8.91
N SER A 4 6.30 6.77 -9.49
CA SER A 4 7.56 7.50 -9.26
C SER A 4 7.49 9.01 -9.55
N ARG A 5 6.36 9.50 -10.08
CA ARG A 5 6.08 10.91 -10.36
C ARG A 5 5.87 11.74 -9.11
N HIS A 6 5.51 11.14 -7.97
CA HIS A 6 5.28 11.86 -6.72
C HIS A 6 6.12 11.21 -5.62
N THR A 7 7.11 11.96 -5.13
CA THR A 7 7.95 11.54 -4.02
C THR A 7 7.12 11.39 -2.75
N LEU A 8 7.38 10.33 -1.99
CA LEU A 8 6.80 10.16 -0.67
C LEU A 8 7.28 11.30 0.24
N THR A 9 6.34 12.11 0.72
CA THR A 9 6.60 13.21 1.67
C THR A 9 6.17 12.83 3.07
N GLU A 10 7.05 13.09 4.03
CA GLU A 10 6.70 13.04 5.45
C GLU A 10 5.90 14.29 5.84
N HIS A 11 4.90 14.10 6.71
CA HIS A 11 4.10 15.18 7.27
C HIS A 11 4.21 15.18 8.79
N ASN A 12 4.93 16.17 9.32
CA ASN A 12 5.11 16.39 10.76
C ASN A 12 4.95 17.90 11.09
N PRO A 13 3.83 18.33 11.70
CA PRO A 13 2.71 17.51 12.17
C PRO A 13 1.93 16.85 11.02
N PRO A 14 1.18 15.76 11.30
CA PRO A 14 0.39 15.10 10.27
C PRO A 14 -0.71 16.01 9.73
N LEU A 15 -1.08 15.79 8.47
CA LEU A 15 -2.23 16.46 7.86
C LEU A 15 -3.51 16.03 8.59
N LEU A 16 -4.45 16.97 8.74
CA LEU A 16 -5.72 16.73 9.42
C LEU A 16 -6.85 17.28 8.55
N TYR A 17 -7.91 16.48 8.37
CA TYR A 17 -9.08 16.82 7.58
C TYR A 17 -10.36 16.47 8.34
N ASP A 18 -11.40 17.28 8.17
CA ASP A 18 -12.74 16.97 8.67
C ASP A 18 -13.58 16.40 7.53
N LEU A 19 -13.67 15.07 7.49
CA LEU A 19 -14.34 14.34 6.40
C LEU A 19 -15.85 14.60 6.32
N SER A 20 -16.47 15.17 7.37
CA SER A 20 -17.89 15.52 7.35
C SER A 20 -18.20 16.72 6.46
N VAL A 21 -17.22 17.62 6.31
CA VAL A 21 -17.33 18.86 5.51
C VAL A 21 -16.39 18.85 4.30
N ASP A 22 -15.29 18.10 4.36
CA ASP A 22 -14.28 17.96 3.30
C ASP A 22 -13.96 16.49 3.01
N PRO A 23 -14.87 15.74 2.35
CA PRO A 23 -14.63 14.35 1.97
C PRO A 23 -13.56 14.21 0.87
N GLY A 24 -13.16 15.30 0.22
CA GLY A 24 -12.15 15.31 -0.83
C GLY A 24 -10.74 15.62 -0.33
N GLU A 25 -10.55 15.80 0.98
CA GLU A 25 -9.26 16.07 1.62
C GLU A 25 -8.51 17.26 0.99
N ARG A 26 -9.24 18.34 0.68
CA ARG A 26 -8.70 19.52 -0.01
C ARG A 26 -8.19 20.60 0.95
N TRP A 27 -8.71 20.67 2.17
CA TRP A 27 -8.40 21.73 3.13
C TRP A 27 -7.82 21.17 4.43
N ASN A 28 -6.49 21.20 4.53
CA ASN A 28 -5.78 20.79 5.74
C ASN A 28 -6.04 21.77 6.89
N ILE A 29 -6.55 21.26 8.01
CA ILE A 29 -6.88 22.01 9.23
C ILE A 29 -5.89 21.76 10.39
N ALA A 30 -4.75 21.12 10.15
CA ALA A 30 -3.77 20.79 11.19
C ALA A 30 -3.19 22.02 11.92
N ASN A 31 -3.19 23.19 11.27
CA ASN A 31 -2.69 24.44 11.85
C ASN A 31 -3.69 25.14 12.78
N ASP A 32 -4.92 24.66 12.88
CA ASP A 32 -5.92 25.19 13.80
C ASP A 32 -5.59 24.77 15.25
N THR A 33 -5.32 25.75 16.10
CA THR A 33 -4.97 25.52 17.52
C THR A 33 -6.09 24.84 18.30
N SER A 34 -7.34 25.03 17.90
CA SER A 34 -8.48 24.35 18.53
C SER A 34 -8.48 22.83 18.27
N ARG A 35 -7.80 22.38 17.21
CA ARG A 35 -7.71 20.98 16.79
C ARG A 35 -6.43 20.29 17.28
N GLN A 36 -5.48 21.01 17.88
CA GLN A 36 -4.25 20.47 18.45
C GLN A 36 -4.48 19.29 19.42
N PRO A 37 -5.44 19.34 20.37
CA PRO A 37 -5.68 18.22 21.28
C PRO A 37 -6.12 16.94 20.56
N LEU A 38 -6.93 17.09 19.50
CA LEU A 38 -7.37 15.97 18.66
C LEU A 38 -6.19 15.36 17.91
N LEU A 39 -5.32 16.20 17.34
CA LEU A 39 -4.14 15.77 16.60
C LEU A 39 -3.15 15.00 17.50
N MET A 40 -2.96 15.47 18.74
CA MET A 40 -2.16 14.77 19.75
C MET A 40 -2.75 13.39 20.09
N ASN A 41 -4.07 13.32 20.28
CA ASN A 41 -4.75 12.05 20.60
C ASN A 41 -4.62 11.04 19.45
N LEU A 42 -4.84 11.47 18.20
CA LEU A 42 -4.66 10.62 17.02
C LEU A 42 -3.21 10.13 16.88
N THR A 43 -2.24 11.01 17.13
CA THR A 43 -0.82 10.67 17.05
C THR A 43 -0.42 9.66 18.12
N ALA A 44 -0.91 9.84 19.35
CA ALA A 44 -0.69 8.90 20.45
C ALA A 44 -1.32 7.53 20.14
N TRP A 45 -2.58 7.51 19.67
CA TRP A 45 -3.27 6.29 19.28
C TRP A 45 -2.52 5.53 18.17
N ARG A 46 -2.08 6.23 17.10
CA ARG A 46 -1.29 5.61 16.02
C ARG A 46 0.00 5.01 16.58
N THR A 47 0.70 5.75 17.44
CA THR A 47 1.99 5.32 18.00
C THR A 47 1.82 4.05 18.82
N GLN A 48 0.81 4.00 19.69
CA GLN A 48 0.49 2.81 20.47
C GLN A 48 0.10 1.63 19.57
N HIS A 49 -0.79 1.86 18.60
CA HIS A 49 -1.24 0.81 17.69
C HIS A 49 -0.09 0.22 16.86
N MET A 50 0.82 1.07 16.37
CA MET A 50 1.99 0.62 15.61
C MET A 50 3.05 -0.08 16.47
N ALA A 51 3.14 0.23 17.77
CA ALA A 51 4.04 -0.45 18.69
C ALA A 51 3.62 -1.91 18.95
N ASP A 52 2.30 -2.17 18.94
CA ASP A 52 1.74 -3.51 19.18
C ASP A 52 1.60 -4.33 17.88
N MET A 53 1.77 -3.71 16.72
CA MET A 53 1.59 -4.35 15.41
C MET A 53 2.81 -5.17 15.01
N THR A 54 2.59 -6.42 14.59
CA THR A 54 3.61 -7.26 13.96
C THR A 54 3.34 -7.39 12.46
N TRP A 55 4.34 -7.03 11.65
CA TRP A 55 4.26 -7.19 10.20
C TRP A 55 4.53 -8.65 9.83
N MET A 56 3.63 -9.26 9.06
CA MET A 56 3.88 -10.57 8.45
C MET A 56 4.85 -10.43 7.27
N THR A 57 5.61 -11.50 6.99
CA THR A 57 6.43 -11.60 5.78
C THR A 57 5.59 -11.37 4.52
N SER A 58 6.10 -10.55 3.60
CA SER A 58 5.37 -10.22 2.36
C SER A 58 5.31 -11.40 1.41
N ALA A 59 4.11 -11.89 1.11
CA ALA A 59 3.89 -12.92 0.09
C ALA A 59 4.14 -12.44 -1.35
N THR A 60 4.39 -11.14 -1.55
CA THR A 60 4.64 -10.55 -2.88
C THR A 60 6.12 -10.37 -3.20
N GLN A 61 7.01 -10.69 -2.26
CA GLN A 61 8.46 -10.68 -2.50
C GLN A 61 8.96 -11.97 -3.14
N ASP A 62 8.20 -13.06 -3.02
CA ASP A 62 8.53 -14.33 -3.64
C ASP A 62 8.15 -14.33 -5.12
N HIS A 63 9.16 -14.51 -5.98
CA HIS A 63 8.99 -14.60 -7.41
C HIS A 63 9.61 -15.93 -7.89
N GLU A 64 8.78 -16.79 -8.47
CA GLU A 64 9.21 -18.04 -9.09
C GLU A 64 8.79 -17.99 -10.56
N GLU A 65 9.75 -18.00 -11.49
CA GLU A 65 9.49 -17.88 -12.92
C GLU A 65 8.54 -18.99 -13.40
N ARG A 66 8.64 -20.19 -12.83
CA ARG A 66 7.76 -21.34 -13.18
C ARG A 66 6.38 -21.30 -12.54
N SER A 67 6.04 -20.24 -11.81
CA SER A 67 4.70 -20.04 -11.25
C SER A 67 3.73 -19.46 -12.26
N GLN A 68 4.18 -19.05 -13.46
CA GLN A 68 3.24 -18.68 -14.52
C GLN A 68 2.50 -19.93 -15.00
N PRO A 69 1.16 -19.88 -15.17
CA PRO A 69 0.39 -21.00 -15.70
C PRO A 69 0.92 -21.44 -17.07
N CYS A 70 1.13 -22.75 -17.25
CA CYS A 70 1.54 -23.35 -18.50
C CYS A 70 0.50 -24.39 -18.92
N CYS A 71 -0.01 -24.28 -20.15
CA CYS A 71 -1.14 -25.11 -20.57
C CYS A 71 -0.72 -26.55 -20.97
N THR A 72 0.50 -26.75 -21.47
CA THR A 72 1.02 -28.06 -21.90
C THR A 72 1.47 -28.93 -20.74
N ASP A 73 2.63 -28.61 -20.13
CA ASP A 73 3.22 -29.35 -19.01
C ASP A 73 4.12 -28.41 -18.18
N ARG A 74 4.26 -28.66 -16.88
CA ARG A 74 5.19 -27.93 -16.00
C ARG A 74 6.67 -28.11 -16.38
N LEU A 75 7.01 -29.21 -17.05
CA LEU A 75 8.36 -29.55 -17.52
C LEU A 75 8.62 -29.10 -18.97
N CYS A 76 7.71 -28.33 -19.55
CA CYS A 76 7.84 -27.83 -20.92
C CYS A 76 9.15 -27.05 -21.14
N ASN A 77 9.77 -27.24 -22.31
CA ASN A 77 11.03 -26.59 -22.69
C ASN A 77 11.04 -26.21 -24.19
N PRO A 78 11.39 -24.97 -24.58
CA PRO A 78 11.80 -23.85 -23.71
C PRO A 78 10.61 -23.14 -23.04
N TYR A 79 10.63 -23.05 -21.72
CA TYR A 79 9.66 -22.27 -20.94
C TYR A 79 9.99 -20.76 -21.03
N PRO A 80 9.01 -19.85 -21.10
CA PRO A 80 7.56 -20.07 -21.22
C PRO A 80 7.08 -20.20 -22.68
N ALA A 81 7.99 -20.14 -23.66
CA ALA A 81 7.64 -20.11 -25.09
C ALA A 81 6.84 -21.34 -25.56
N CYS A 82 7.00 -22.47 -24.89
CA CYS A 82 6.30 -23.72 -25.21
C CYS A 82 4.95 -23.89 -24.48
N CYS A 83 4.56 -22.92 -23.65
CA CYS A 83 3.30 -22.92 -22.90
C CYS A 83 2.12 -22.40 -23.73
N ASP A 84 1.95 -22.96 -24.92
CA ASP A 84 0.87 -22.62 -25.84
C ASP A 84 -0.06 -23.83 -26.04
N CYS A 85 -1.35 -23.57 -26.14
CA CYS A 85 -2.38 -24.58 -26.37
C CYS A 85 -3.19 -24.16 -27.58
N PRO A 86 -2.97 -24.78 -28.76
CA PRO A 86 -3.77 -24.45 -29.92
C PRO A 86 -5.25 -24.77 -29.66
N ASP A 87 -6.13 -23.85 -30.03
CA ASP A 87 -7.57 -24.06 -30.02
C ASP A 87 -7.92 -25.29 -30.89
N LYS A 88 -8.84 -26.12 -30.39
CA LYS A 88 -9.39 -27.24 -31.16
C LYS A 88 -10.40 -26.77 -32.21
#